data_AF-A0A957TE36-F1
#
_entry.id   AF-A0A957TE36-F1
#
_cell.length_a   1.000
_cell.length_b   1.000
_cell.length_c   1.000
_cell.angle_alpha   90.00
_cell.angle_beta   90.00
_cell.angle_gamma   90.00
#
_symmetry.space_group_name_H-M   'P 1'
#
loop_
_entity.id
_entity.type
_entity.pdbx_description
1 polymer ?
#
loop_
_entity_poly.entity_id
_entity_poly.type
_entity_poly.pdbx_seq_one_letter_code
_entity_poly.pdbx_strand_id
1 'polypeptide(L)'
;EAKEERFFVIADVEKGQDTNVEWIQLTGVRKFIDRRASLSSSENVTESLKEALPKPKEMSGAIIRLVVDYPREWDSLIDESALRKYTADAFEFHFVKRPQIESRVRIDEGQVVSSLSPLDLLGQYFDAAKVSNADELQQLARDIMSEDLSES
;
A
#
# COMPACT_ATOMS: atom_id res chain seq x y z
N GLU A 1 13.06 -6.25 20.15
CA GLU A 1 14.41 -6.43 19.59
C GLU A 1 14.69 -5.28 18.63
N ALA A 2 15.40 -4.21 19.04
CA ALA A 2 15.87 -3.14 18.14
C ALA A 2 16.61 -2.03 18.94
N LYS A 3 17.82 -2.33 19.39
CA LYS A 3 18.87 -1.36 19.76
C LYS A 3 20.21 -2.05 19.56
N GLU A 4 20.49 -2.48 18.33
CA GLU A 4 21.83 -2.98 18.03
C GLU A 4 22.79 -1.81 17.99
N GLU A 5 23.73 -1.82 18.93
CA GLU A 5 24.83 -0.87 18.98
C GLU A 5 25.80 -1.21 17.83
N ARG A 6 26.02 -0.24 16.94
CA ARG A 6 26.96 -0.38 15.83
C ARG A 6 28.32 0.16 16.26
N PHE A 7 29.39 -0.56 15.92
CA PHE A 7 30.76 -0.19 16.24
C PHE A 7 31.64 -0.27 14.99
N PHE A 8 32.72 0.49 14.94
CA PHE A 8 33.85 0.21 14.08
C PHE A 8 35.10 0.00 14.93
N VAL A 9 36.06 -0.76 14.39
CA VAL A 9 37.26 -1.18 15.10
C VAL A 9 38.48 -0.57 14.41
N ILE A 10 39.29 0.14 15.17
CA ILE A 10 40.62 0.57 14.74
C ILE A 10 41.63 -0.36 15.41
N ALA A 11 42.47 -1.01 14.61
CA ALA A 11 43.57 -1.83 15.11
C ALA A 11 44.90 -1.18 14.71
N ASP A 12 45.67 -0.76 15.70
CA ASP A 12 47.04 -0.28 15.51
C ASP A 12 47.99 -1.48 15.58
N VAL A 13 48.62 -1.80 14.45
CA VAL A 13 49.50 -2.96 14.29
C VAL A 13 50.91 -2.49 14.01
N GLU A 14 51.83 -2.78 14.93
CA GLU A 14 53.26 -2.48 14.77
C GLU A 14 54.11 -3.73 15.00
N LYS A 15 55.17 -3.90 14.20
CA LYS A 15 56.00 -5.10 14.23
C LYS A 15 56.75 -5.22 15.56
N GLY A 16 56.46 -6.27 16.31
CA GLY A 16 57.12 -6.55 17.60
C GLY A 16 56.45 -5.86 18.79
N GLN A 17 55.28 -5.24 18.59
CA GLN A 17 54.42 -4.73 19.66
C GLN A 17 53.08 -5.49 19.67
N ASP A 18 52.44 -5.53 20.84
CA ASP A 18 51.09 -6.05 20.95
C ASP A 18 50.12 -5.12 20.20
N THR A 19 49.21 -5.72 19.43
CA THR A 19 48.22 -4.98 18.65
C THR A 19 47.25 -4.27 19.59
N ASN A 20 47.14 -2.96 19.46
CA ASN A 20 46.15 -2.19 20.21
C ASN A 20 44.85 -2.11 19.40
N VAL A 21 43.71 -2.33 20.06
CA VAL A 21 42.40 -2.39 19.40
C VAL A 21 41.45 -1.43 20.11
N GLU A 22 41.00 -0.42 19.39
CA GLU A 22 39.99 0.53 19.85
C GLU A 22 38.64 0.25 19.21
N TRP A 23 37.62 0.09 20.05
CA TRP A 23 36.23 -0.09 19.64
C TRP A 23 35.49 1.24 19.77
N ILE A 24 35.15 1.85 18.65
CA ILE A 24 34.45 3.13 18.64
C ILE A 24 32.97 2.88 18.33
N GLN A 25 32.12 3.16 19.32
CA GLN A 25 30.67 3.08 19.16
C GLN A 25 30.16 4.19 18.25
N LEU A 26 29.40 3.82 17.22
CA LEU A 26 28.70 4.77 16.38
C LEU A 26 27.46 5.29 17.12
N THR A 27 27.64 6.39 17.84
CA THR A 27 26.55 7.12 18.47
C THR A 27 25.88 8.04 17.44
N GLY A 28 24.53 8.14 17.49
CA GLY A 28 23.79 9.02 16.59
C GLY A 28 23.63 8.53 15.15
N VAL A 29 23.77 7.21 14.89
CA VAL A 29 23.46 6.66 13.57
C VAL A 29 22.04 7.04 13.16
N ARG A 30 21.92 7.62 11.97
CA ARG A 30 20.66 8.14 11.45
C ARG A 30 19.65 7.00 11.36
N LYS A 31 18.49 7.19 12.01
CA LYS A 31 17.42 6.18 12.02
C LYS A 31 16.81 6.09 10.62
N PHE A 32 16.61 4.87 10.13
CA PHE A 32 15.85 4.60 8.92
C PHE A 32 14.52 3.97 9.33
N ILE A 33 13.40 4.60 8.98
CA ILE A 33 12.06 4.16 9.34
C ILE A 33 11.31 3.82 8.06
N ASP A 34 10.96 2.55 7.89
CA ASP A 34 10.19 2.06 6.76
C ASP A 34 8.76 1.72 7.20
N ARG A 35 7.77 2.29 6.52
CA ARG A 35 6.35 2.07 6.79
C ARG A 35 5.64 1.69 5.52
N ARG A 36 4.70 0.75 5.65
CA ARG A 36 3.78 0.37 4.58
C ARG A 36 2.36 0.58 5.03
N ALA A 37 1.54 1.16 4.17
CA ALA A 37 0.10 1.33 4.37
C ALA A 37 -0.66 0.82 3.15
N SER A 38 -1.86 0.29 3.37
CA SER A 38 -2.81 -0.05 2.31
C SER A 38 -4.07 0.76 2.55
N LEU A 39 -4.52 1.50 1.53
CA LEU A 39 -5.79 2.23 1.62
C LEU A 39 -6.94 1.27 1.32
N SER A 40 -7.89 1.17 2.26
CA SER A 40 -9.11 0.36 2.13
C SER A 40 -10.38 1.19 1.98
N SER A 41 -10.30 2.52 2.17
CA SER A 41 -11.39 3.48 1.97
C SER A 41 -10.87 4.74 1.29
N SER A 42 -11.73 5.36 0.47
CA SER A 42 -11.51 6.68 -0.13
C SER A 42 -11.74 7.82 0.88
N GLU A 43 -12.29 7.53 2.05
CA GLU A 43 -12.53 8.52 3.09
C GLU A 43 -11.27 8.74 3.94
N ASN A 44 -10.99 9.99 4.29
CA ASN A 44 -9.92 10.39 5.21
C ASN A 44 -8.51 9.86 4.84
N VAL A 45 -8.23 9.66 3.55
CA VAL A 45 -6.96 9.12 3.03
C VAL A 45 -5.72 9.75 3.69
N THR A 46 -5.67 11.08 3.76
CA THR A 46 -4.54 11.80 4.35
C THR A 46 -4.34 11.49 5.84
N GLU A 47 -5.41 11.38 6.62
CA GLU A 47 -5.31 11.06 8.05
C GLU A 47 -4.89 9.60 8.26
N SER A 48 -5.44 8.66 7.49
CA SER A 48 -5.01 7.26 7.54
C SER A 48 -3.52 7.09 7.21
N LEU A 49 -3.00 7.87 6.26
CA LEU A 49 -1.56 7.86 5.94
C LEU A 49 -0.71 8.49 7.04
N LYS A 50 -1.20 9.53 7.73
CA LYS A 50 -0.51 10.11 8.91
C LYS A 50 -0.49 9.14 10.08
N GLU A 51 -1.56 8.39 10.31
CA GLU A 51 -1.62 7.37 11.36
C GLU A 51 -0.64 6.21 11.13
N ALA A 52 -0.34 5.90 9.86
CA ALA A 52 0.69 4.92 9.50
C ALA A 52 2.12 5.43 9.75
N LEU A 53 2.32 6.76 9.84
CA LEU A 53 3.60 7.38 10.13
C LEU A 53 3.85 7.49 11.65
N PRO A 54 5.11 7.47 12.09
CA PRO A 54 5.44 7.76 13.49
C PRO A 54 5.09 9.22 13.85
N LYS A 55 5.07 9.53 15.14
CA LYS A 55 4.83 10.91 15.58
C LYS A 55 6.00 11.81 15.16
N PRO A 56 5.80 13.11 14.87
CA PRO A 56 6.85 14.02 14.41
C PRO A 56 8.13 14.01 15.27
N LYS A 57 7.97 13.93 16.60
CA LYS A 57 9.09 13.83 17.53
C LYS A 57 9.97 12.59 17.32
N GLU A 58 9.40 11.47 16.90
CA GLU A 58 10.12 10.21 16.66
C GLU A 58 10.78 10.19 15.27
N MET A 59 10.27 11.01 14.36
CA MET A 59 10.74 11.18 12.99
C MET A 59 11.94 12.12 12.89
N SER A 60 12.20 12.93 13.94
CA SER A 60 13.22 13.97 13.92
C SER A 60 14.60 13.43 13.54
N GLY A 61 15.16 13.97 12.45
CA GLY A 61 16.47 13.56 11.93
C GLY A 61 16.53 12.15 11.32
N ALA A 62 15.41 11.44 11.19
CA ALA A 62 15.34 10.13 10.56
C ALA A 62 15.13 10.22 9.04
N ILE A 63 15.53 9.17 8.31
CA ILE A 63 15.13 8.94 6.92
C ILE A 63 13.86 8.09 6.96
N ILE A 64 12.80 8.55 6.32
CA ILE A 64 11.50 7.89 6.35
C ILE A 64 11.09 7.48 4.96
N ARG A 65 10.72 6.21 4.81
CA ARG A 65 10.07 5.70 3.61
C ARG A 65 8.66 5.28 3.93
N LEU A 66 7.69 5.84 3.21
CA LEU A 66 6.30 5.40 3.27
C LEU A 66 5.91 4.80 1.91
N VAL A 67 5.58 3.52 1.91
CA VAL A 67 5.06 2.80 0.76
C VAL A 67 3.55 2.65 0.90
N VAL A 68 2.78 3.11 -0.08
CA VAL A 68 1.31 3.06 -0.03
C VAL A 68 0.78 2.27 -1.21
N ASP A 69 0.04 1.21 -0.91
CA ASP A 69 -0.75 0.45 -1.87
C ASP A 69 -2.19 1.00 -1.85
N TYR A 70 -2.74 1.39 -3.01
CA TYR A 70 -4.07 2.01 -3.09
C TYR A 70 -4.69 1.83 -4.48
N PRO A 71 -6.03 1.75 -4.62
CA PRO A 71 -6.70 1.77 -5.92
C PRO A 71 -6.30 3.01 -6.73
N ARG A 72 -5.96 2.86 -8.02
CA ARG A 72 -5.47 3.95 -8.88
C ARG A 72 -6.42 5.16 -8.91
N GLU A 73 -7.71 4.93 -8.75
CA GLU A 73 -8.75 5.96 -8.71
C GLU A 73 -8.58 6.95 -7.55
N TRP A 74 -7.89 6.55 -6.48
CA TRP A 74 -7.70 7.37 -5.29
C TRP A 74 -6.42 8.22 -5.33
N ASP A 75 -5.65 8.21 -6.43
CA ASP A 75 -4.40 8.98 -6.52
C ASP A 75 -4.62 10.48 -6.27
N SER A 76 -5.76 11.02 -6.71
CA SER A 76 -6.14 12.43 -6.50
C SER A 76 -6.51 12.77 -5.05
N LEU A 77 -6.85 11.77 -4.23
CA LEU A 77 -7.23 11.95 -2.83
C LEU A 77 -6.00 12.03 -1.91
N ILE A 78 -4.82 11.65 -2.40
CA ILE A 78 -3.58 11.64 -1.64
C ILE A 78 -2.97 13.04 -1.64
N ASP A 79 -3.07 13.74 -0.51
CA ASP A 79 -2.39 15.03 -0.30
C ASP A 79 -0.93 14.82 0.13
N GLU A 80 -0.04 14.73 -0.86
CA GLU A 80 1.39 14.62 -0.64
C GLU A 80 1.96 15.85 0.10
N SER A 81 1.39 17.04 -0.11
CA SER A 81 1.86 18.27 0.54
C SER A 81 1.62 18.23 2.05
N ALA A 82 0.48 17.67 2.48
CA ALA A 82 0.15 17.47 3.88
C ALA A 82 1.08 16.44 4.54
N LEU A 83 1.42 15.36 3.83
CA LEU A 83 2.38 14.36 4.32
C LEU A 83 3.78 14.96 4.48
N ARG A 84 4.24 15.74 3.49
CA ARG A 84 5.54 16.43 3.58
C ARG A 84 5.60 17.42 4.74
N LYS A 85 4.52 18.15 5.01
CA LYS A 85 4.41 19.03 6.18
C LYS A 85 4.45 18.22 7.49
N TYR A 86 3.78 17.07 7.54
CA TYR A 86 3.79 16.20 8.72
C TYR A 86 5.18 15.61 9.01
N THR A 87 5.95 15.31 7.97
CA THR A 87 7.32 14.77 8.07
C THR A 87 8.40 15.86 8.00
N ALA A 88 8.08 17.14 8.22
CA ALA A 88 9.02 18.24 8.04
C ALA A 88 10.26 18.16 8.97
N ASP A 89 10.09 17.57 10.15
CA ASP A 89 11.19 17.37 11.11
C ASP A 89 12.10 16.19 10.76
N ALA A 90 11.70 15.35 9.80
CA ALA A 90 12.52 14.25 9.32
C ALA A 90 13.70 14.78 8.51
N PHE A 91 14.80 14.03 8.50
CA PHE A 91 15.93 14.38 7.64
C PHE A 91 15.56 14.26 6.17
N GLU A 92 14.83 13.19 5.82
CA GLU A 92 14.38 12.93 4.45
C GLU A 92 13.09 12.11 4.46
N PHE A 93 12.18 12.42 3.55
CA PHE A 93 10.93 11.70 3.37
C PHE A 93 10.80 11.21 1.92
N HIS A 94 10.73 9.89 1.78
CA HIS A 94 10.53 9.20 0.51
C HIS A 94 9.14 8.58 0.45
N PHE A 95 8.29 9.14 -0.41
CA PHE A 95 6.92 8.67 -0.60
C PHE A 95 6.82 7.80 -1.85
N VAL A 96 6.49 6.53 -1.67
CA VAL A 96 6.39 5.55 -2.75
C VAL A 96 4.93 5.20 -2.98
N LYS A 97 4.38 5.70 -4.08
CA LYS A 97 3.03 5.41 -4.53
C LYS A 97 2.99 4.11 -5.32
N ARG A 98 2.18 3.14 -4.88
CA ARG A 98 1.91 1.88 -5.57
C ARG A 98 0.42 1.79 -5.94
N PRO A 99 0.00 2.51 -6.99
CA PRO A 99 -1.38 2.41 -7.47
C PRO A 99 -1.65 0.98 -7.96
N GLN A 100 -2.64 0.35 -7.34
CA GLN A 100 -3.20 -0.92 -7.75
C GLN A 100 -4.29 -0.62 -8.76
N ILE A 101 -4.14 -1.16 -9.97
CA ILE A 101 -5.22 -1.17 -10.94
C ILE A 101 -6.01 -2.43 -10.59
N GLU A 102 -7.28 -2.30 -10.21
CA GLU A 102 -8.20 -3.44 -10.18
C GLU A 102 -8.45 -3.89 -11.63
N SER A 103 -7.45 -4.53 -12.24
CA SER A 103 -7.54 -5.09 -13.57
C SER A 103 -7.93 -6.55 -13.43
N ARG A 104 -9.24 -6.73 -13.64
CA ARG A 104 -9.99 -7.95 -13.92
C ARG A 104 -10.26 -8.82 -12.70
N VAL A 105 -11.55 -8.93 -12.41
CA VAL A 105 -12.17 -10.17 -11.91
C VAL A 105 -11.38 -11.34 -12.47
N ARG A 106 -10.67 -12.05 -11.61
CA ARG A 106 -10.19 -13.38 -11.97
C ARG A 106 -11.46 -14.21 -12.13
N ILE A 107 -11.91 -14.36 -13.37
CA ILE A 107 -12.73 -15.52 -13.72
C ILE A 107 -11.85 -16.70 -13.32
N ASP A 108 -12.34 -17.52 -12.40
CA ASP A 108 -11.62 -18.69 -11.88
C ASP A 108 -10.95 -19.45 -13.04
N GLU A 109 -9.70 -19.87 -12.85
CA GLU A 109 -8.92 -20.59 -13.87
C GLU A 109 -9.66 -21.89 -14.25
N GLY A 110 -10.51 -21.81 -15.29
CA GLY A 110 -11.33 -22.94 -15.75
C GLY A 110 -12.64 -22.58 -16.45
N GLN A 111 -13.20 -21.38 -16.27
CA GLN A 111 -14.42 -20.98 -16.99
C GLN A 111 -14.11 -20.21 -18.28
N VAL A 112 -14.39 -20.85 -19.42
CA VAL A 112 -14.30 -20.20 -20.74
C VAL A 112 -15.51 -19.26 -20.87
N VAL A 113 -15.27 -17.97 -21.14
CA VAL A 113 -16.34 -16.96 -21.33
C VAL A 113 -17.39 -17.40 -22.37
N SER A 114 -17.02 -18.27 -23.30
CA SER A 114 -17.90 -18.82 -24.33
C SER A 114 -18.95 -19.82 -23.82
N SER A 115 -18.89 -20.27 -22.56
CA SER A 115 -19.87 -21.20 -21.97
C SER A 115 -20.83 -20.54 -20.98
N LEU A 116 -20.69 -19.23 -20.74
CA LEU A 116 -21.51 -18.49 -19.78
C LEU A 116 -22.68 -17.82 -20.48
N SER A 117 -23.87 -17.92 -19.92
CA SER A 117 -25.01 -17.14 -20.40
C SER A 117 -24.82 -15.65 -20.06
N PRO A 118 -25.49 -14.73 -20.78
CA PRO A 118 -25.45 -13.30 -20.44
C PRO A 118 -25.84 -13.01 -18.98
N LEU A 119 -26.72 -13.82 -18.38
CA LEU A 119 -27.12 -13.70 -16.98
C LEU A 119 -26.01 -14.14 -16.01
N ASP A 120 -25.25 -15.17 -16.36
CA ASP A 120 -24.12 -15.63 -15.54
C ASP A 120 -22.99 -14.57 -15.52
N LEU A 121 -22.74 -13.94 -16.68
CA LEU A 121 -21.80 -12.83 -16.79
C LEU A 121 -22.25 -11.60 -15.98
N LEU A 122 -23.55 -11.30 -16.00
CA LEU A 122 -24.13 -10.23 -15.20
C LEU A 122 -24.01 -10.51 -13.69
N GLY A 123 -24.22 -11.77 -13.27
CA GLY A 123 -23.99 -12.19 -11.89
C GLY A 123 -22.56 -12.01 -11.43
N GLN A 124 -21.59 -12.49 -12.22
CA GLN A 124 -20.16 -12.31 -11.91
C GLN A 124 -19.77 -10.82 -11.81
N TYR A 125 -20.38 -9.97 -12.64
CA TYR A 125 -20.17 -8.53 -12.55
C TYR A 125 -20.73 -7.95 -11.24
N PHE A 126 -21.93 -8.34 -10.82
CA PHE A 126 -22.52 -7.88 -9.56
C PHE A 126 -21.73 -8.35 -8.32
N ASP A 127 -21.22 -9.58 -8.35
CA ASP A 127 -20.36 -10.12 -7.29
C ASP A 127 -19.06 -9.33 -7.17
N ALA A 128 -18.43 -9.01 -8.30
CA ALA A 128 -17.22 -8.21 -8.34
C ALA A 128 -17.46 -6.76 -7.89
N ALA A 129 -18.59 -6.17 -8.30
CA ALA A 129 -18.96 -4.80 -7.97
C ALA A 129 -19.59 -4.66 -6.57
N LYS A 130 -19.72 -5.76 -5.80
CA LYS A 130 -20.33 -5.81 -4.45
C LYS A 130 -21.70 -5.14 -4.40
N VAL A 131 -22.52 -5.39 -5.40
CA VAL A 131 -23.87 -4.81 -5.51
C VAL A 131 -24.79 -5.46 -4.46
N SER A 132 -25.42 -4.65 -3.62
CA SER A 132 -26.24 -5.13 -2.49
C SER A 132 -27.62 -5.67 -2.90
N ASN A 133 -28.10 -5.33 -4.09
CA ASN A 133 -29.40 -5.73 -4.65
C ASN A 133 -29.26 -6.54 -5.95
N ALA A 134 -28.21 -7.35 -6.03
CA ALA A 134 -27.88 -8.14 -7.22
C ALA A 134 -29.04 -9.05 -7.69
N ASP A 135 -29.77 -9.68 -6.76
CA ASP A 135 -30.88 -10.60 -7.06
C ASP A 135 -32.06 -9.90 -7.75
N GLU A 136 -32.44 -8.71 -7.27
CA GLU A 136 -33.54 -7.93 -7.86
C GLU A 136 -33.18 -7.43 -9.27
N LEU A 137 -31.94 -6.99 -9.46
CA LEU A 137 -31.44 -6.54 -10.75
C LEU A 137 -31.30 -7.68 -11.75
N GLN A 138 -30.93 -8.88 -11.29
CA GLN A 138 -30.93 -10.08 -12.14
C GLN A 138 -32.34 -10.48 -12.57
N GLN A 139 -33.32 -10.38 -11.67
CA GLN A 139 -34.70 -10.69 -12.01
C GLN A 139 -35.24 -9.72 -13.06
N LEU A 140 -34.99 -8.42 -12.90
CA LEU A 140 -35.37 -7.42 -13.90
C LEU A 140 -34.70 -7.66 -15.26
N ALA A 141 -33.42 -8.01 -15.27
CA ALA A 141 -32.70 -8.34 -16.50
C ALA A 141 -33.29 -9.55 -17.23
N ARG A 142 -33.72 -10.59 -16.49
CA ARG A 142 -34.43 -11.74 -17.07
C ARG A 142 -35.74 -11.33 -17.72
N ASP A 143 -36.51 -10.47 -17.06
CA ASP A 143 -37.82 -10.04 -17.54
C ASP A 143 -37.67 -9.26 -18.86
N ILE A 144 -36.73 -8.30 -18.93
CA ILE A 144 -36.41 -7.54 -20.16
C ILE A 144 -35.98 -8.46 -21.31
N MET A 145 -35.07 -9.41 -21.03
CA MET A 145 -34.58 -10.35 -22.05
C MET A 145 -35.68 -11.32 -22.53
N SER A 146 -36.67 -11.60 -21.70
CA SER A 146 -37.83 -12.42 -22.07
C SER A 146 -38.85 -11.66 -22.90
N GLU A 147 -38.97 -10.35 -22.68
CA GLU A 147 -39.83 -9.45 -23.44
C GLU A 147 -39.31 -9.24 -24.88
N ASP A 148 -38.00 -9.05 -25.04
CA ASP A 148 -37.33 -8.94 -26.35
C ASP A 148 -37.49 -10.19 -27.25
N LEU A 149 -37.65 -11.38 -26.66
CA LEU A 149 -37.88 -12.64 -27.39
C LEU A 149 -39.33 -12.83 -27.84
N SER A 150 -40.26 -12.00 -27.35
CA SER A 150 -41.69 -12.09 -27.66
C SER A 150 -42.15 -11.17 -28.79
N GLU A 151 -41.30 -10.20 -29.19
CA GLU A 151 -41.55 -9.27 -30.31
C GLU A 151 -40.78 -9.61 -31.61
N SER A 152 -40.17 -10.81 -31.70
CA SER A 152 -39.45 -11.30 -32.89
C SER A 152 -40.22 -12.35 -33.70
#